data_AF-A0A257H133-F1
#
_entry.id   AF-A0A257H133-F1
#
_cell.length_a   1.000
_cell.length_b   1.000
_cell.length_c   1.000
_cell.angle_alpha   90.00
_cell.angle_beta   90.00
_cell.angle_gamma   90.00
#
_symmetry.space_group_name_H-M   'P 1'
#
loop_
_entity.id
_entity.type
_entity.pdbx_description
1 polymer ?
#
loop_
_entity_poly.entity_id
_entity_poly.type
_entity_poly.pdbx_seq_one_letter_code
_entity_poly.pdbx_strand_id
1 'polypeptide(L)'
;DGSCSEGPGYWSYGFGHFLVLADLLQRESGGRIQLGRFPNALAAATYPDRISLDGTRFPAFADSGTTGGPDSMIRWWANHLIQGKREPFPLSGPHADMQGTLAQWQLIGQTTTAPASKSPVVSPLGLRDEFPDGGVLISRMLTDGKVTLSAAMKAGHNDEDHNHNDVGSYVIDLKGNLPILDPGSTVYTAKTFSSERYVHPILSSYGHSVPILNDQLQTTGRASAGKIITRTFTPDSDVWAVDLSACYPKAGVKSLERRWTFRRGEKPSLQVLDTVSLTSDGTFETAVVGAPTWARVSEKVWLVREGTSILRLTVDTTKPAEYRLEKLLNPGKYEPGRLGIKLLDKVKDAAVRVTFEIADENDWKAAKPFTGLTEISKSPPTPK
;
A
#
# COMPACT_ATOMS: atom_id res chain seq x y z
N ASP A 1 11.99 -13.20 -0.26
CA ASP A 1 12.52 -12.00 0.42
C ASP A 1 11.89 -11.67 1.79
N GLY A 2 10.91 -12.47 2.27
CA GLY A 2 10.20 -12.26 3.53
C GLY A 2 8.83 -11.58 3.40
N SER A 3 8.41 -11.16 2.19
CA SER A 3 7.09 -10.55 1.99
C SER A 3 5.93 -11.50 2.30
N CYS A 4 4.86 -10.99 2.92
CA CYS A 4 3.56 -11.65 2.92
C CYS A 4 2.64 -10.91 1.93
N SER A 5 2.35 -11.54 0.80
CA SER A 5 1.52 -10.98 -0.29
C SER A 5 0.11 -10.59 0.15
N GLU A 6 -0.45 -11.30 1.14
CA GLU A 6 -1.78 -11.04 1.71
C GLU A 6 -1.81 -9.84 2.67
N GLY A 7 -0.65 -9.26 2.97
CA GLY A 7 -0.51 -8.11 3.85
C GLY A 7 -0.28 -8.42 5.34
N PRO A 8 -0.12 -7.39 6.18
CA PRO A 8 0.31 -7.55 7.57
C PRO A 8 -0.63 -8.33 8.49
N GLY A 9 -1.95 -8.25 8.27
CA GLY A 9 -2.92 -8.99 9.07
C GLY A 9 -2.80 -10.51 8.83
N TYR A 10 -2.72 -10.91 7.57
CA TYR A 10 -2.52 -12.31 7.20
C TYR A 10 -1.13 -12.83 7.55
N TRP A 11 -0.11 -11.97 7.57
CA TRP A 11 1.18 -12.32 8.17
C TRP A 11 0.99 -12.76 9.63
N SER A 12 0.24 -12.02 10.44
CA SER A 12 -0.01 -12.42 11.83
C SER A 12 -0.77 -13.74 11.93
N TYR A 13 -1.73 -13.98 11.03
CA TYR A 13 -2.44 -15.25 10.96
C TYR A 13 -1.50 -16.41 10.61
N GLY A 14 -0.90 -16.40 9.42
CA GLY A 14 -0.08 -17.50 8.93
C GLY A 14 1.21 -17.69 9.73
N PHE A 15 1.95 -16.60 9.95
CA PHE A 15 3.21 -16.66 10.69
C PHE A 15 2.99 -16.94 12.18
N GLY A 16 1.87 -16.49 12.76
CA GLY A 16 1.49 -16.83 14.13
C GLY A 16 1.30 -18.33 14.35
N HIS A 17 0.75 -19.07 13.37
CA HIS A 17 0.67 -20.54 13.44
C HIS A 17 2.03 -21.21 13.21
N PHE A 18 2.87 -20.65 12.35
CA PHE A 18 4.25 -21.10 12.20
C PHE A 18 5.04 -20.97 13.52
N LEU A 19 4.87 -19.87 14.25
CA LEU A 19 5.53 -19.66 15.54
C LEU A 19 5.10 -20.69 16.59
N VAL A 20 3.81 -21.08 16.61
CA VAL A 20 3.32 -22.18 17.46
C VAL A 20 4.10 -23.47 17.19
N LEU A 21 4.21 -23.86 15.92
CA LEU A 21 4.95 -25.06 15.54
C LEU A 21 6.44 -24.94 15.86
N ALA A 22 7.05 -23.80 15.55
CA ALA A 22 8.47 -23.55 15.78
C ALA A 22 8.83 -23.62 17.27
N ASP A 23 8.03 -22.99 18.14
CA ASP A 23 8.24 -22.98 19.58
C ASP A 23 8.06 -24.38 20.19
N LEU A 24 6.97 -25.08 19.83
CA LEU A 24 6.74 -26.45 20.29
C LEU A 24 7.86 -27.41 19.89
N LEU A 25 8.26 -27.42 18.62
CA LEU A 25 9.35 -28.29 18.17
C LEU A 25 10.67 -27.95 18.85
N GLN A 26 10.96 -26.66 19.07
CA GLN A 26 12.17 -26.24 19.77
C GLN A 26 12.17 -26.73 21.22
N ARG A 27 11.05 -26.65 21.93
CA ARG A 27 10.92 -27.11 23.33
C ARG A 27 10.99 -28.62 23.43
N GLU A 28 10.12 -29.34 22.73
CA GLU A 28 9.98 -30.79 22.83
C GLU A 28 11.22 -31.54 22.32
N SER A 29 11.94 -30.95 21.37
CA SER A 29 13.20 -31.52 20.89
C SER A 29 14.41 -31.19 21.76
N GLY A 30 14.27 -30.38 22.81
CA GLY A 30 15.40 -29.86 23.60
C GLY A 30 16.34 -28.98 22.78
N GLY A 31 15.80 -28.21 21.84
CA GLY A 31 16.55 -27.32 20.94
C GLY A 31 17.19 -28.00 19.73
N ARG A 32 16.96 -29.30 19.50
CA ARG A 32 17.51 -30.00 18.31
C ARG A 32 16.84 -29.58 17.01
N ILE A 33 15.56 -29.19 17.05
CA ILE A 33 14.80 -28.69 15.91
C ILE A 33 14.52 -27.20 16.14
N GLN A 34 15.07 -26.33 15.30
CA GLN A 34 14.93 -24.87 15.42
C GLN A 34 14.52 -24.26 14.09
N LEU A 35 13.22 -24.25 13.81
CA LEU A 35 12.69 -23.73 12.54
C LEU A 35 13.01 -22.23 12.33
N GLY A 36 13.13 -21.46 13.42
CA GLY A 36 13.48 -20.03 13.36
C GLY A 36 14.87 -19.75 12.76
N ARG A 37 15.78 -20.74 12.73
CA ARG A 37 17.11 -20.57 12.13
C ARG A 37 17.11 -20.61 10.60
N PHE A 38 16.01 -21.05 9.97
CA PHE A 38 15.94 -21.03 8.52
C PHE A 38 15.93 -19.58 8.01
N PRO A 39 16.71 -19.25 6.96
CA PRO A 39 16.78 -17.90 6.42
C PRO A 39 15.41 -17.31 6.05
N ASN A 40 14.49 -18.14 5.54
CA ASN A 40 13.14 -17.71 5.19
C ASN A 40 12.29 -17.36 6.42
N ALA A 41 12.46 -18.09 7.53
CA ALA A 41 11.78 -17.79 8.78
C ALA A 41 12.28 -16.47 9.37
N LEU A 42 13.60 -16.22 9.31
CA LEU A 42 14.18 -14.93 9.71
C LEU A 42 13.68 -13.79 8.82
N ALA A 43 13.68 -13.98 7.50
CA ALA A 43 13.18 -12.98 6.55
C ALA A 43 11.71 -12.63 6.83
N ALA A 44 10.85 -13.64 7.01
CA ALA A 44 9.44 -13.46 7.35
C ALA A 44 9.25 -12.80 8.73
N ALA A 45 10.10 -13.11 9.72
CA ALA A 45 10.03 -12.47 11.04
C ALA A 45 10.31 -10.96 10.98
N THR A 46 11.10 -10.49 10.01
CA THR A 46 11.39 -9.06 9.81
C THR A 46 10.33 -8.31 9.02
N TYR A 47 9.37 -9.02 8.39
CA TYR A 47 8.35 -8.42 7.54
C TYR A 47 7.59 -7.26 8.20
N PRO A 48 7.08 -7.37 9.44
CA PRO A 48 6.37 -6.28 10.10
C PRO A 48 7.14 -4.97 10.14
N ASP A 49 8.42 -5.02 10.47
CA ASP A 49 9.25 -3.81 10.57
C ASP A 49 9.51 -3.24 9.17
N ARG A 50 9.83 -4.12 8.21
CA ARG A 50 10.22 -3.73 6.85
C ARG A 50 9.07 -3.18 6.01
N ILE A 51 7.86 -3.72 6.15
CA ILE A 51 6.67 -3.26 5.40
C ILE A 51 6.02 -2.00 6.02
N SER A 52 6.40 -1.65 7.26
CA SER A 52 5.80 -0.52 7.96
C SER A 52 6.13 0.82 7.30
N LEU A 53 5.16 1.72 7.23
CA LEU A 53 5.35 3.07 6.73
C LEU A 53 6.11 3.92 7.74
N ASP A 54 5.65 3.96 8.99
CA ASP A 54 6.19 4.79 10.07
C ASP A 54 6.42 4.06 11.42
N GLY A 55 6.18 2.75 11.45
CA GLY A 55 6.22 1.90 12.64
C GLY A 55 4.83 1.57 13.20
N THR A 56 3.78 2.27 12.75
CA THR A 56 2.39 2.13 13.23
C THR A 56 1.37 1.98 12.09
N ARG A 57 1.68 2.55 10.93
CA ARG A 57 0.92 2.45 9.67
C ARG A 57 1.56 1.47 8.72
N PHE A 58 0.72 0.88 7.89
CA PHE A 58 1.10 -0.13 6.92
C PHE A 58 0.32 0.10 5.62
N PRO A 59 0.89 -0.22 4.45
CA PRO A 59 0.12 -0.20 3.23
C PRO A 59 -0.96 -1.29 3.30
N ALA A 60 -2.19 -0.94 2.93
CA ALA A 60 -3.33 -1.85 2.93
C ALA A 60 -3.44 -2.66 1.64
N PHE A 61 -2.31 -3.06 1.03
CA PHE A 61 -2.33 -3.91 -0.15
C PHE A 61 -3.02 -5.25 0.14
N ALA A 62 -3.66 -5.82 -0.89
CA ALA A 62 -4.50 -7.02 -0.80
C ALA A 62 -5.67 -6.84 0.20
N ASP A 63 -6.27 -7.92 0.69
CA ASP A 63 -7.37 -7.87 1.67
C ASP A 63 -6.89 -7.46 3.10
N SER A 64 -6.02 -6.46 3.19
CA SER A 64 -5.56 -5.85 4.43
C SER A 64 -6.49 -4.70 4.88
N GLY A 65 -6.38 -4.31 6.16
CA GLY A 65 -7.14 -3.18 6.71
C GLY A 65 -6.37 -1.87 6.64
N THR A 66 -7.04 -0.75 6.35
CA THR A 66 -6.45 0.61 6.31
C THR A 66 -6.03 1.14 7.69
N THR A 67 -6.61 0.59 8.75
CA THR A 67 -6.29 0.91 10.14
C THR A 67 -5.69 -0.27 10.90
N GLY A 68 -5.42 -1.39 10.21
CA GLY A 68 -4.89 -2.61 10.78
C GLY A 68 -3.38 -2.76 10.57
N GLY A 69 -2.79 -3.78 11.19
CA GLY A 69 -1.36 -4.04 11.12
C GLY A 69 -1.04 -5.42 11.68
N PRO A 70 0.25 -5.77 11.75
CA PRO A 70 0.68 -7.01 12.36
C PRO A 70 0.37 -6.97 13.86
N ASP A 71 -0.26 -8.03 14.35
CA ASP A 71 -0.53 -8.27 15.76
C ASP A 71 0.75 -8.08 16.59
N SER A 72 0.66 -7.20 17.58
CA SER A 72 1.79 -6.78 18.39
C SER A 72 2.43 -7.93 19.19
N MET A 73 1.65 -8.93 19.61
CA MET A 73 2.14 -10.09 20.34
C MET A 73 2.81 -11.09 19.42
N ILE A 74 2.23 -11.33 18.24
CA ILE A 74 2.86 -12.20 17.23
C ILE A 74 4.18 -11.60 16.76
N ARG A 75 4.24 -10.28 16.54
CA ARG A 75 5.47 -9.55 16.27
C ARG A 75 6.49 -9.69 17.40
N TRP A 76 6.06 -9.49 18.65
CA TRP A 76 6.93 -9.67 19.82
C TRP A 76 7.46 -11.11 19.91
N TRP A 77 6.62 -12.11 19.68
CA TRP A 77 6.99 -13.52 19.75
C TRP A 77 7.99 -13.89 18.65
N ALA A 78 7.79 -13.39 17.43
CA ALA A 78 8.77 -13.51 16.34
C ALA A 78 10.11 -12.84 16.69
N ASN A 79 10.08 -11.62 17.22
CA ASN A 79 11.25 -10.89 17.67
C ASN A 79 12.05 -11.69 18.72
N HIS A 80 11.35 -12.29 19.68
CA HIS A 80 11.95 -13.06 20.76
C HIS A 80 12.49 -14.42 20.29
N LEU A 81 11.64 -15.22 19.64
CA LEU A 81 11.93 -16.61 19.30
C LEU A 81 12.91 -16.74 18.12
N ILE A 82 12.77 -15.86 17.12
CA ILE A 82 13.51 -15.97 15.85
C ILE A 82 14.65 -14.95 15.80
N GLN A 83 14.38 -13.69 16.10
CA GLN A 83 15.38 -12.63 16.00
C GLN A 83 16.26 -12.50 17.26
N GLY A 84 15.90 -13.17 18.36
CA GLY A 84 16.61 -13.08 19.64
C GLY A 84 16.53 -11.70 20.31
N LYS A 85 15.65 -10.81 19.86
CA LYS A 85 15.45 -9.48 20.44
C LYS A 85 14.83 -9.63 21.83
N ARG A 86 15.36 -8.88 22.80
CA ARG A 86 14.86 -8.85 24.19
C ARG A 86 14.10 -7.55 24.40
N GLU A 87 12.79 -7.62 24.21
CA GLU A 87 11.87 -6.49 24.28
C GLU A 87 10.81 -6.74 25.38
N PRO A 88 10.31 -5.69 26.04
CA PRO A 88 9.16 -5.82 26.96
C PRO A 88 7.95 -6.43 26.27
N PHE A 89 7.16 -7.23 27.01
CA PHE A 89 5.94 -7.82 26.48
C PHE A 89 4.86 -6.74 26.28
N PRO A 90 4.24 -6.61 25.09
CA PRO A 90 3.25 -5.57 24.83
C PRO A 90 1.90 -5.90 25.48
N LEU A 91 1.50 -5.11 26.49
CA LEU A 91 0.16 -5.18 27.09
C LEU A 91 -0.88 -4.32 26.35
N SER A 92 -0.40 -3.39 25.53
CA SER A 92 -1.19 -2.47 24.73
C SER A 92 -0.35 -1.94 23.57
N GLY A 93 -0.99 -1.58 22.47
CA GLY A 93 -0.32 -0.99 21.31
C GLY A 93 -1.26 -0.85 20.12
N PRO A 94 -0.84 -0.15 19.05
CA PRO A 94 -1.52 -0.23 17.76
C PRO A 94 -1.62 -1.70 17.36
N HIS A 95 -2.82 -2.17 17.01
CA HIS A 95 -3.07 -3.56 16.60
C HIS A 95 -2.80 -4.61 17.69
N ALA A 96 -2.94 -4.24 18.98
CA ALA A 96 -3.05 -5.18 20.10
C ALA A 96 -4.45 -5.81 20.13
N ASP A 97 -4.90 -6.34 18.99
CA ASP A 97 -6.12 -7.10 18.97
C ASP A 97 -5.81 -8.44 19.65
N MET A 98 -6.61 -8.83 20.65
CA MET A 98 -6.51 -10.17 21.24
C MET A 98 -7.04 -11.24 20.26
N GLN A 99 -6.62 -11.18 18.99
CA GLN A 99 -7.01 -12.10 17.92
C GLN A 99 -6.22 -13.42 17.97
N GLY A 100 -5.17 -13.49 18.80
CA GLY A 100 -4.45 -14.72 19.06
C GLY A 100 -5.35 -15.81 19.67
N THR A 101 -5.18 -17.04 19.20
CA THR A 101 -5.84 -18.23 19.75
C THR A 101 -5.39 -18.49 21.19
N LEU A 102 -6.24 -19.14 22.01
CA LEU A 102 -5.87 -19.55 23.38
C LEU A 102 -4.54 -20.34 23.42
N ALA A 103 -4.28 -21.17 22.40
CA ALA A 103 -3.04 -21.93 22.28
C ALA A 103 -1.81 -21.02 22.11
N GLN A 104 -1.90 -19.98 21.28
CA GLN A 104 -0.83 -18.98 21.11
C GLN A 104 -0.55 -18.27 22.44
N TRP A 105 -1.60 -17.86 23.16
CA TRP A 105 -1.48 -17.22 24.46
C TRP A 105 -0.80 -18.10 25.50
N GLN A 106 -1.20 -19.37 25.58
CA GLN A 106 -0.62 -20.32 26.53
C GLN A 106 0.88 -20.53 26.27
N LEU A 107 1.29 -20.64 25.00
CA LEU A 107 2.70 -20.81 24.64
C LEU A 107 3.50 -19.55 24.92
N ILE A 108 3.02 -18.39 24.47
CA ILE A 108 3.65 -17.08 24.72
C ILE A 108 3.90 -16.88 26.22
N GLY A 109 2.89 -17.14 27.05
CA GLY A 109 2.98 -17.02 28.52
C GLY A 109 4.00 -17.96 29.16
N GLN A 110 4.28 -19.12 28.56
CA GLN A 110 5.36 -20.01 29.02
C GLN A 110 6.74 -19.58 28.52
N THR A 111 6.82 -18.79 27.45
CA THR A 111 8.09 -18.28 26.89
C THR A 111 8.61 -17.04 27.61
N THR A 112 7.72 -16.24 28.20
CA THR A 112 8.08 -14.88 28.63
C THR A 112 8.15 -14.73 30.15
N THR A 113 9.33 -14.33 30.62
CA THR A 113 9.51 -13.66 31.93
C THR A 113 9.79 -12.17 31.74
N ALA A 114 9.59 -11.64 30.52
CA ALA A 114 9.91 -10.26 30.20
C ALA A 114 8.95 -9.32 30.96
N PRO A 115 9.46 -8.19 31.49
CA PRO A 115 8.60 -7.19 32.10
C PRO A 115 7.62 -6.67 31.05
N ALA A 116 6.38 -6.48 31.48
CA ALA A 116 5.31 -6.04 30.62
C ALA A 116 5.34 -4.52 30.45
N SER A 117 5.05 -4.02 29.24
CA SER A 117 5.05 -2.59 28.91
C SER A 117 3.75 -2.19 28.22
N LYS A 118 3.27 -0.99 28.54
CA LYS A 118 2.17 -0.33 27.81
C LYS A 118 2.67 0.47 26.59
N SER A 119 3.96 0.76 26.54
CA SER A 119 4.57 1.48 25.44
C SER A 119 4.98 0.50 24.34
N PRO A 120 4.53 0.68 23.10
CA PRO A 120 4.91 -0.18 21.99
C PRO A 120 6.40 -0.04 21.68
N VAL A 121 7.07 -1.16 21.43
CA VAL A 121 8.45 -1.15 20.93
C VAL A 121 8.41 -0.97 19.41
N VAL A 122 8.87 0.20 18.96
CA VAL A 122 9.04 0.49 17.53
C VAL A 122 10.50 0.20 17.18
N SER A 123 10.72 -0.70 16.23
CA SER A 123 12.08 -0.95 15.74
C SER A 123 12.55 0.27 14.95
N PRO A 124 13.83 0.68 15.06
CA PRO A 124 14.35 1.79 14.28
C PRO A 124 14.20 1.49 12.78
N LEU A 125 13.52 2.38 12.06
CA LEU A 125 13.30 2.24 10.62
C LEU A 125 14.40 2.93 9.83
N GLY A 126 14.80 2.32 8.72
CA GLY A 126 15.72 2.91 7.77
C GLY A 126 15.02 3.78 6.73
N LEU A 127 15.83 4.39 5.85
CA LEU A 127 15.33 5.21 4.74
C LEU A 127 14.46 4.43 3.75
N ARG A 128 14.63 3.11 3.62
CA ARG A 128 13.88 2.28 2.68
C ARG A 128 13.93 0.80 3.03
N ASP A 129 12.95 0.07 2.52
CA ASP A 129 12.92 -1.40 2.46
C ASP A 129 12.39 -1.84 1.10
N GLU A 130 13.00 -2.86 0.50
CA GLU A 130 12.55 -3.44 -0.77
C GLU A 130 12.23 -4.93 -0.59
N PHE A 131 11.14 -5.37 -1.22
CA PHE A 131 10.74 -6.77 -1.37
C PHE A 131 10.80 -7.10 -2.87
N PRO A 132 11.94 -7.59 -3.39
CA PRO A 132 12.10 -7.85 -4.82
C PRO A 132 11.18 -8.94 -5.38
N ASP A 133 10.83 -9.95 -4.57
CA ASP A 133 9.95 -11.05 -4.98
C ASP A 133 8.48 -10.61 -4.84
N GLY A 134 8.15 -9.90 -3.75
CA GLY A 134 6.82 -9.33 -3.53
C GLY A 134 6.52 -8.09 -4.37
N GLY A 135 7.52 -7.52 -5.03
CA GLY A 135 7.40 -6.31 -5.84
C GLY A 135 6.92 -5.10 -5.03
N VAL A 136 7.50 -4.85 -3.84
CA VAL A 136 7.12 -3.70 -3.00
C VAL A 136 8.35 -2.90 -2.61
N LEU A 137 8.25 -1.57 -2.68
CA LEU A 137 9.26 -0.64 -2.17
C LEU A 137 8.62 0.29 -1.15
N ILE A 138 9.22 0.37 0.05
CA ILE A 138 8.91 1.37 1.06
C ILE A 138 10.01 2.42 1.06
N SER A 139 9.65 3.69 0.92
CA SER A 139 10.56 4.85 0.99
C SER A 139 10.15 5.74 2.15
N ARG A 140 11.10 6.16 2.99
CA ARG A 140 10.85 6.95 4.20
C ARG A 140 11.77 8.17 4.26
N MET A 141 11.24 9.28 4.77
CA MET A 141 11.98 10.44 5.24
C MET A 141 11.98 10.43 6.76
N LEU A 142 13.15 10.58 7.36
CA LEU A 142 13.30 10.68 8.80
C LEU A 142 13.67 12.10 9.22
N THR A 143 13.11 12.56 10.33
CA THR A 143 13.46 13.80 11.03
C THR A 143 13.64 13.44 12.50
N ASP A 144 14.82 13.73 13.06
CA ASP A 144 15.19 13.38 14.44
C ASP A 144 14.95 11.89 14.77
N GLY A 145 15.27 11.01 13.83
CA GLY A 145 15.11 9.56 13.97
C GLY A 145 13.67 9.04 13.87
N LYS A 146 12.69 9.91 13.56
CA LYS A 146 11.28 9.54 13.37
C LYS A 146 10.88 9.68 11.92
N VAL A 147 10.05 8.77 11.43
CA VAL A 147 9.47 8.89 10.09
C VAL A 147 8.48 10.06 10.07
N THR A 148 8.64 10.98 9.12
CA THR A 148 7.75 12.15 8.94
C THR A 148 6.96 12.11 7.65
N LEU A 149 7.48 11.43 6.63
CA LEU A 149 6.83 11.14 5.37
C LEU A 149 7.29 9.76 4.90
N SER A 150 6.39 8.94 4.41
CA SER A 150 6.76 7.70 3.73
C SER A 150 5.81 7.36 2.59
N ALA A 151 6.26 6.51 1.69
CA ALA A 151 5.46 6.00 0.61
C ALA A 151 5.72 4.50 0.42
N ALA A 152 4.67 3.76 0.08
CA ALA A 152 4.77 2.39 -0.42
C ALA A 152 4.42 2.39 -1.92
N MET A 153 5.17 1.65 -2.72
CA MET A 153 4.92 1.47 -4.14
C MET A 153 4.88 -0.02 -4.47
N LYS A 154 3.92 -0.44 -5.30
CA LYS A 154 3.69 -1.84 -5.66
C LYS A 154 3.92 -2.09 -7.15
N ALA A 155 4.61 -3.18 -7.45
CA ALA A 155 5.05 -3.60 -8.78
C ALA A 155 4.96 -5.12 -9.00
N GLY A 156 4.28 -5.85 -8.11
CA GLY A 156 4.12 -7.30 -8.15
C GLY A 156 3.25 -7.77 -9.32
N HIS A 157 2.25 -8.61 -9.04
CA HIS A 157 1.38 -9.16 -10.08
C HIS A 157 -0.05 -9.39 -9.58
N ASN A 158 -1.01 -9.44 -10.50
CA ASN A 158 -2.43 -9.65 -10.16
C ASN A 158 -2.80 -11.12 -9.90
N ASP A 159 -1.93 -11.86 -9.22
CA ASP A 159 -2.09 -13.29 -8.85
C ASP A 159 -1.48 -13.57 -7.48
N GLU A 160 -1.50 -12.57 -6.63
CA GLU A 160 -1.14 -12.70 -5.23
C GLU A 160 -2.30 -13.36 -4.44
N ASP A 161 -2.00 -13.86 -3.25
CA ASP A 161 -3.04 -14.33 -2.34
C ASP A 161 -3.88 -13.15 -1.85
N HIS A 162 -5.20 -13.34 -1.77
CA HIS A 162 -6.14 -12.27 -1.38
C HIS A 162 -6.02 -10.97 -2.20
N ASN A 163 -5.59 -11.11 -3.45
CA ASN A 163 -5.16 -10.01 -4.31
C ASN A 163 -6.27 -9.07 -4.80
N HIS A 164 -5.83 -7.87 -5.18
CA HIS A 164 -6.57 -6.89 -5.98
C HIS A 164 -5.86 -6.65 -7.33
N ASN A 165 -6.54 -6.09 -8.32
CA ASN A 165 -5.88 -5.79 -9.60
C ASN A 165 -5.14 -4.43 -9.53
N ASP A 166 -4.00 -4.34 -8.83
CA ASP A 166 -3.44 -3.07 -8.37
C ASP A 166 -1.95 -2.84 -8.70
N VAL A 167 -1.37 -3.58 -9.66
CA VAL A 167 0.05 -3.38 -10.04
C VAL A 167 0.30 -1.93 -10.45
N GLY A 168 1.23 -1.26 -9.77
CA GLY A 168 1.49 0.16 -9.94
C GLY A 168 0.82 1.06 -8.90
N SER A 169 0.08 0.51 -7.93
CA SER A 169 -0.50 1.27 -6.82
C SER A 169 0.58 1.86 -5.91
N TYR A 170 0.18 2.88 -5.15
CA TYR A 170 1.03 3.52 -4.16
C TYR A 170 0.22 4.16 -3.04
N VAL A 171 0.86 4.29 -1.88
CA VAL A 171 0.32 4.84 -0.63
C VAL A 171 1.28 5.91 -0.12
N ILE A 172 0.77 6.96 0.54
CA ILE A 172 1.60 7.99 1.19
C ILE A 172 1.13 8.16 2.63
N ASP A 173 2.04 7.90 3.57
CA ASP A 173 1.89 8.27 4.97
C ASP A 173 2.55 9.62 5.24
N LEU A 174 1.84 10.49 5.93
CA LEU A 174 2.32 11.77 6.42
C LEU A 174 2.01 11.84 7.91
N LYS A 175 3.04 11.73 8.75
CA LYS A 175 2.95 11.83 10.21
C LYS A 175 1.89 10.91 10.84
N GLY A 176 1.80 9.66 10.37
CA GLY A 176 0.88 8.65 10.92
C GLY A 176 -0.57 8.74 10.42
N ASN A 177 -0.81 9.49 9.35
CA ASN A 177 -2.07 9.50 8.60
C ASN A 177 -1.77 9.12 7.14
N LEU A 178 -2.72 8.48 6.47
CA LEU A 178 -2.70 8.00 5.09
C LEU A 178 -3.59 8.87 4.17
N PRO A 179 -3.22 10.12 3.88
CA PRO A 179 -3.95 10.96 2.92
C PRO A 179 -4.09 10.31 1.54
N ILE A 180 -3.09 9.52 1.10
CA ILE A 180 -3.14 8.67 -0.10
C ILE A 180 -3.01 7.23 0.36
N LEU A 181 -3.93 6.37 -0.07
CA LEU A 181 -4.08 5.03 0.49
C LEU A 181 -4.53 4.00 -0.55
N ASP A 182 -4.36 2.74 -0.17
CA ASP A 182 -5.00 1.62 -0.84
C ASP A 182 -6.32 1.29 -0.11
N PRO A 183 -7.43 1.03 -0.83
CA PRO A 183 -8.72 0.79 -0.20
C PRO A 183 -8.77 -0.43 0.75
N GLY A 184 -7.89 -1.42 0.56
CA GLY A 184 -7.88 -2.65 1.33
C GLY A 184 -9.14 -3.52 1.16
N SER A 185 -9.46 -4.32 2.18
CA SER A 185 -10.53 -5.33 2.10
C SER A 185 -11.95 -4.77 1.90
N THR A 186 -12.80 -5.60 1.28
CA THR A 186 -14.27 -5.43 1.29
C THR A 186 -14.91 -6.32 2.35
N VAL A 187 -16.21 -6.15 2.61
CA VAL A 187 -16.99 -7.20 3.26
C VAL A 187 -17.04 -8.41 2.33
N TYR A 188 -16.71 -9.60 2.87
CA TYR A 188 -16.69 -10.82 2.08
C TYR A 188 -18.10 -11.29 1.74
N THR A 189 -18.29 -11.64 0.46
CA THR A 189 -19.52 -12.22 -0.07
C THR A 189 -19.18 -13.44 -0.93
N ALA A 190 -20.19 -14.19 -1.39
CA ALA A 190 -19.97 -15.29 -2.33
C ALA A 190 -19.22 -14.85 -3.61
N LYS A 191 -19.36 -13.59 -4.02
CA LYS A 191 -18.63 -13.03 -5.18
C LYS A 191 -17.14 -12.87 -4.93
N THR A 192 -16.75 -12.59 -3.68
CA THR A 192 -15.35 -12.39 -3.29
C THR A 192 -14.48 -13.62 -3.55
N PHE A 193 -15.10 -14.82 -3.49
CA PHE A 193 -14.46 -16.12 -3.70
C PHE A 193 -14.90 -16.79 -5.01
N SER A 194 -15.34 -16.00 -6.00
CA SER A 194 -15.73 -16.49 -7.32
C SER A 194 -15.02 -15.70 -8.43
N SER A 195 -15.30 -16.06 -9.69
CA SER A 195 -14.84 -15.30 -10.85
C SER A 195 -15.40 -13.86 -10.91
N GLU A 196 -16.40 -13.53 -10.08
CA GLU A 196 -16.96 -12.18 -9.98
C GLU A 196 -16.21 -11.26 -9.00
N ARG A 197 -15.12 -11.74 -8.35
CA ARG A 197 -14.34 -10.96 -7.36
C ARG A 197 -14.02 -9.55 -7.83
N TYR A 198 -13.52 -9.42 -9.05
CA TYR A 198 -13.04 -8.17 -9.64
C TYR A 198 -14.14 -7.33 -10.31
N VAL A 199 -15.41 -7.72 -10.17
CA VAL A 199 -16.54 -6.84 -10.54
C VAL A 199 -16.67 -5.70 -9.51
N HIS A 200 -16.27 -5.95 -8.26
CA HIS A 200 -16.30 -4.95 -7.21
C HIS A 200 -15.21 -3.88 -7.44
N PRO A 201 -15.53 -2.57 -7.47
CA PRO A 201 -14.57 -1.51 -7.75
C PRO A 201 -13.32 -1.57 -6.86
N ILE A 202 -13.49 -1.79 -5.56
CA ILE A 202 -12.42 -1.90 -4.57
C ILE A 202 -11.42 -3.03 -4.86
N LEU A 203 -11.87 -4.16 -5.43
CA LEU A 203 -10.99 -5.31 -5.71
C LEU A 203 -10.38 -5.23 -7.12
N SER A 204 -11.02 -4.47 -8.02
CA SER A 204 -10.58 -4.22 -9.40
C SER A 204 -9.60 -3.05 -9.48
N SER A 205 -8.89 -2.90 -10.60
CA SER A 205 -7.95 -1.78 -10.79
C SER A 205 -8.60 -0.39 -10.78
N TYR A 206 -9.92 -0.30 -10.85
CA TYR A 206 -10.64 0.98 -10.75
C TYR A 206 -10.50 1.61 -9.35
N GLY A 207 -10.45 0.78 -8.30
CA GLY A 207 -10.36 1.20 -6.90
C GLY A 207 -8.97 1.61 -6.44
N HIS A 208 -7.96 1.51 -7.32
CA HIS A 208 -6.56 1.80 -6.98
C HIS A 208 -6.02 2.98 -7.79
N SER A 209 -4.92 3.55 -7.32
CA SER A 209 -4.21 4.66 -7.97
C SER A 209 -3.47 4.22 -9.24
N VAL A 210 -4.12 3.54 -10.20
CA VAL A 210 -3.51 2.98 -11.43
C VAL A 210 -4.26 3.44 -12.70
N PRO A 211 -3.62 3.38 -13.88
CA PRO A 211 -4.24 3.86 -15.13
C PRO A 211 -5.44 3.05 -15.62
N ILE A 212 -6.21 3.66 -16.52
CA ILE A 212 -7.25 3.06 -17.37
C ILE A 212 -6.94 3.46 -18.81
N LEU A 213 -6.79 2.48 -19.70
CA LEU A 213 -6.39 2.70 -21.09
C LEU A 213 -7.48 2.16 -22.01
N ASN A 214 -8.00 2.97 -22.93
CA ASN A 214 -9.08 2.56 -23.84
C ASN A 214 -10.26 1.89 -23.10
N ASP A 215 -10.64 2.48 -21.97
CA ASP A 215 -11.67 1.99 -21.05
C ASP A 215 -11.42 0.56 -20.52
N GLN A 216 -10.18 0.07 -20.61
CA GLN A 216 -9.74 -1.22 -20.05
C GLN A 216 -9.05 -1.04 -18.71
N LEU A 217 -9.50 -1.86 -17.75
CA LEU A 217 -8.85 -2.08 -16.46
C LEU A 217 -7.73 -3.11 -16.58
N GLN A 218 -6.93 -3.27 -15.53
CA GLN A 218 -5.94 -4.34 -15.47
C GLN A 218 -6.61 -5.72 -15.45
N THR A 219 -5.98 -6.69 -16.10
CA THR A 219 -6.42 -8.08 -16.09
C THR A 219 -5.92 -8.82 -14.85
N THR A 220 -6.70 -9.78 -14.36
CA THR A 220 -6.27 -10.70 -13.29
C THR A 220 -5.32 -11.76 -13.83
N GLY A 221 -4.39 -12.22 -12.99
CA GLY A 221 -3.53 -13.38 -13.23
C GLY A 221 -2.05 -13.02 -13.34
N ARG A 222 -1.20 -14.06 -13.27
CA ARG A 222 0.26 -13.91 -13.16
C ARG A 222 0.91 -13.18 -14.31
N ALA A 223 0.30 -13.24 -15.50
CA ALA A 223 0.76 -12.52 -16.69
C ALA A 223 0.61 -10.99 -16.56
N SER A 224 -0.31 -10.52 -15.72
CA SER A 224 -0.48 -9.12 -15.38
C SER A 224 0.49 -8.75 -14.27
N ALA A 225 1.75 -8.53 -14.63
CA ALA A 225 2.84 -8.24 -13.71
C ALA A 225 3.57 -6.95 -14.10
N GLY A 226 4.05 -6.23 -13.09
CA GLY A 226 4.91 -5.07 -13.27
C GLY A 226 6.34 -5.51 -13.52
N LYS A 227 6.96 -5.02 -14.58
CA LYS A 227 8.39 -5.27 -14.82
C LYS A 227 9.19 -4.09 -14.30
N ILE A 228 9.96 -4.29 -13.22
CA ILE A 228 10.85 -3.25 -12.69
C ILE A 228 11.97 -2.96 -13.71
N ILE A 229 12.06 -1.72 -14.19
CA ILE A 229 13.02 -1.28 -15.22
C ILE A 229 14.08 -0.31 -14.69
N THR A 230 13.83 0.38 -13.57
CA THR A 230 14.81 1.28 -12.94
C THR A 230 14.79 1.14 -11.43
N ARG A 231 15.98 1.06 -10.83
CA ARG A 231 16.20 1.12 -9.37
C ARG A 231 17.41 2.02 -9.10
N THR A 232 17.15 3.27 -8.70
CA THR A 232 18.21 4.22 -8.37
C THR A 232 17.95 4.79 -6.98
N PHE A 233 18.86 4.47 -6.07
CA PHE A 233 18.67 4.63 -4.64
C PHE A 233 19.82 5.43 -4.06
N THR A 234 19.51 6.61 -3.52
CA THR A 234 20.46 7.52 -2.89
C THR A 234 19.93 7.98 -1.53
N PRO A 235 20.77 8.46 -0.60
CA PRO A 235 20.30 9.01 0.68
C PRO A 235 19.20 10.07 0.51
N ASP A 236 19.27 10.90 -0.52
CA ASP A 236 18.34 12.02 -0.75
C ASP A 236 17.12 11.63 -1.58
N SER A 237 17.18 10.57 -2.38
CA SER A 237 16.07 10.21 -3.29
C SER A 237 16.06 8.73 -3.69
N ASP A 238 14.84 8.21 -3.86
CA ASP A 238 14.57 6.91 -4.46
C ASP A 238 13.79 7.08 -5.77
N VAL A 239 14.35 6.55 -6.85
CA VAL A 239 13.73 6.48 -8.16
C VAL A 239 13.47 5.01 -8.47
N TRP A 240 12.19 4.70 -8.68
CA TRP A 240 11.74 3.36 -9.04
C TRP A 240 10.82 3.47 -10.24
N ALA A 241 11.09 2.69 -11.28
CA ALA A 241 10.25 2.70 -12.48
C ALA A 241 9.89 1.28 -12.90
N VAL A 242 8.65 1.12 -13.35
CA VAL A 242 8.04 -0.15 -13.71
C VAL A 242 7.32 -0.01 -15.05
N ASP A 243 7.43 -1.04 -15.88
CA ASP A 243 6.61 -1.21 -17.06
C ASP A 243 5.34 -2.00 -16.68
N LEU A 244 4.18 -1.36 -16.87
CA LEU A 244 2.86 -1.87 -16.56
C LEU A 244 2.13 -2.43 -17.79
N SER A 245 2.75 -2.43 -18.97
CA SER A 245 2.09 -2.78 -20.24
C SER A 245 1.43 -4.15 -20.22
N ALA A 246 2.08 -5.14 -19.59
CA ALA A 246 1.57 -6.50 -19.47
C ALA A 246 0.25 -6.59 -18.67
N CYS A 247 -0.05 -5.57 -17.87
CA CYS A 247 -1.30 -5.52 -17.10
C CYS A 247 -2.51 -5.12 -17.95
N TYR A 248 -2.29 -4.57 -19.15
CA TYR A 248 -3.34 -4.05 -20.04
C TYR A 248 -3.32 -4.72 -21.44
N PRO A 249 -3.36 -6.07 -21.54
CA PRO A 249 -3.16 -6.77 -22.80
C PRO A 249 -4.23 -6.48 -23.86
N LYS A 250 -5.41 -5.99 -23.45
CA LYS A 250 -6.54 -5.64 -24.33
C LYS A 250 -6.63 -4.16 -24.67
N ALA A 251 -5.73 -3.33 -24.15
CA ALA A 251 -5.84 -1.88 -24.25
C ALA A 251 -5.14 -1.27 -25.48
N GLY A 252 -4.50 -2.07 -26.34
CA GLY A 252 -3.71 -1.55 -27.46
C GLY A 252 -2.51 -0.72 -26.99
N VAL A 253 -1.83 -1.15 -25.92
CA VAL A 253 -0.65 -0.48 -25.36
C VAL A 253 0.63 -1.03 -25.97
N LYS A 254 1.56 -0.15 -26.35
CA LYS A 254 2.94 -0.50 -26.72
C LYS A 254 3.87 -0.43 -25.53
N SER A 255 3.73 0.63 -24.74
CA SER A 255 4.49 0.84 -23.51
C SER A 255 3.67 1.67 -22.53
N LEU A 256 3.71 1.30 -21.25
CA LEU A 256 3.20 2.09 -20.14
C LEU A 256 4.24 2.02 -19.01
N GLU A 257 5.07 3.05 -18.91
CA GLU A 257 6.00 3.20 -17.81
C GLU A 257 5.36 4.04 -16.71
N ARG A 258 5.38 3.54 -15.47
CA ARG A 258 5.20 4.35 -14.27
C ARG A 258 6.52 4.54 -13.56
N ARG A 259 6.83 5.79 -13.21
CA ARG A 259 8.00 6.17 -12.43
C ARG A 259 7.60 6.89 -11.16
N TRP A 260 8.08 6.39 -10.03
CA TRP A 260 8.06 7.09 -8.76
C TRP A 260 9.41 7.75 -8.52
N THR A 261 9.38 8.98 -8.00
CA THR A 261 10.56 9.68 -7.50
C THR A 261 10.22 10.24 -6.13
N PHE A 262 10.68 9.55 -5.09
CA PHE A 262 10.57 9.98 -3.70
C PHE A 262 11.79 10.85 -3.38
N ARG A 263 11.58 12.11 -3.01
CA ARG A 263 12.64 13.06 -2.63
C ARG A 263 12.54 13.38 -1.14
N ARG A 264 13.69 13.38 -0.49
CA ARG A 264 13.87 13.78 0.91
C ARG A 264 14.52 15.17 0.96
N GLY A 265 14.61 15.74 2.16
CA GLY A 265 15.23 17.05 2.40
C GLY A 265 14.20 18.14 2.69
N GLU A 266 14.54 19.38 2.38
CA GLU A 266 13.72 20.56 2.74
C GLU A 266 12.38 20.63 2.00
N LYS A 267 12.32 20.09 0.78
CA LYS A 267 11.10 20.03 -0.05
C LYS A 267 10.77 18.58 -0.39
N PRO A 268 10.36 17.78 0.61
CA PRO A 268 10.11 16.38 0.40
C PRO A 268 8.88 16.21 -0.49
N SER A 269 8.94 15.22 -1.38
CA SER A 269 7.87 14.97 -2.34
C SER A 269 7.85 13.54 -2.82
N LEU A 270 6.68 13.08 -3.27
CA LEU A 270 6.56 11.93 -4.16
C LEU A 270 6.10 12.45 -5.51
N GLN A 271 6.84 12.13 -6.57
CA GLN A 271 6.37 12.35 -7.94
C GLN A 271 6.02 11.00 -8.56
N VAL A 272 4.85 10.92 -9.19
CA VAL A 272 4.37 9.78 -9.98
C VAL A 272 4.23 10.24 -11.41
N LEU A 273 4.97 9.61 -12.33
CA LEU A 273 4.94 9.93 -13.75
C LEU A 273 4.52 8.69 -14.53
N ASP A 274 3.37 8.77 -15.19
CA ASP A 274 2.95 7.81 -16.20
C ASP A 274 3.37 8.31 -17.58
N THR A 275 4.06 7.47 -18.35
CA THR A 275 4.37 7.71 -19.77
C THR A 275 3.81 6.56 -20.58
N VAL A 276 2.88 6.87 -21.49
CA VAL A 276 2.15 5.87 -22.27
C VAL A 276 2.40 6.06 -23.76
N SER A 277 2.52 4.95 -24.48
CA SER A 277 2.45 4.87 -25.94
C SER A 277 1.45 3.78 -26.34
N LEU A 278 0.45 4.15 -27.12
CA LEU A 278 -0.60 3.28 -27.65
C LEU A 278 -0.31 2.88 -29.11
N THR A 279 -0.93 1.80 -29.56
CA THR A 279 -0.82 1.33 -30.94
C THR A 279 -1.47 2.30 -31.93
N SER A 280 -2.52 2.98 -31.51
CA SER A 280 -3.29 4.01 -32.24
C SER A 280 -3.87 5.02 -31.25
N ASP A 281 -4.42 6.13 -31.74
CA ASP A 281 -5.06 7.15 -30.90
C ASP A 281 -6.17 6.55 -30.03
N GLY A 282 -6.05 6.72 -28.72
CA GLY A 282 -6.92 6.11 -27.72
C GLY A 282 -7.13 6.99 -26.48
N THR A 283 -7.93 6.50 -25.52
CA THR A 283 -8.17 7.20 -24.24
C THR A 283 -7.16 6.80 -23.18
N PHE A 284 -6.80 7.76 -22.33
CA PHE A 284 -5.95 7.53 -21.17
C PHE A 284 -6.51 8.28 -19.95
N GLU A 285 -6.71 7.56 -18.86
CA GLU A 285 -7.04 8.08 -17.54
C GLU A 285 -6.04 7.52 -16.53
N THR A 286 -5.59 8.33 -15.57
CA THR A 286 -4.91 7.85 -14.36
C THR A 286 -5.71 8.27 -13.14
N ALA A 287 -5.42 7.68 -11.98
CA ALA A 287 -6.19 7.93 -10.77
C ALA A 287 -5.30 8.13 -9.55
N VAL A 288 -5.83 8.89 -8.60
CA VAL A 288 -5.28 9.02 -7.24
C VAL A 288 -6.37 8.63 -6.26
N VAL A 289 -6.10 7.62 -5.43
CA VAL A 289 -7.01 7.13 -4.39
C VAL A 289 -6.47 7.56 -3.03
N GLY A 290 -7.35 8.11 -2.20
CA GLY A 290 -6.96 8.73 -0.94
C GLY A 290 -8.12 8.87 0.04
N ALA A 291 -7.86 9.59 1.13
CA ALA A 291 -8.87 9.94 2.11
C ALA A 291 -10.07 10.66 1.45
N PRO A 292 -11.29 10.61 2.02
CA PRO A 292 -12.48 11.15 1.37
C PRO A 292 -12.59 12.68 1.41
N THR A 293 -11.65 13.38 2.06
CA THR A 293 -11.72 14.83 2.28
C THR A 293 -10.77 15.58 1.36
N TRP A 294 -11.33 16.31 0.39
CA TRP A 294 -10.58 17.02 -0.66
C TRP A 294 -10.96 18.49 -0.75
N ALA A 295 -10.02 19.31 -1.22
CA ALA A 295 -10.26 20.69 -1.58
C ALA A 295 -9.56 21.01 -2.91
N ARG A 296 -10.10 21.98 -3.65
CA ARG A 296 -9.56 22.44 -4.92
C ARG A 296 -8.92 23.81 -4.76
N VAL A 297 -7.65 23.93 -5.14
CA VAL A 297 -6.90 25.21 -5.14
C VAL A 297 -7.00 25.86 -6.51
N SER A 298 -6.81 25.08 -7.58
CA SER A 298 -6.94 25.53 -8.96
C SER A 298 -7.39 24.38 -9.87
N GLU A 299 -7.38 24.59 -11.18
CA GLU A 299 -7.72 23.54 -12.14
C GLU A 299 -6.86 22.28 -11.95
N LYS A 300 -5.56 22.46 -11.74
CA LYS A 300 -4.52 21.42 -11.70
C LYS A 300 -3.98 21.12 -10.30
N VAL A 301 -4.47 21.84 -9.29
CA VAL A 301 -3.96 21.73 -7.90
C VAL A 301 -5.09 21.38 -6.95
N TRP A 302 -4.88 20.31 -6.21
CA TRP A 302 -5.80 19.74 -5.25
C TRP A 302 -5.11 19.61 -3.89
N LEU A 303 -5.91 19.59 -2.83
CA LEU A 303 -5.48 19.17 -1.50
C LEU A 303 -6.30 17.95 -1.09
N VAL A 304 -5.64 17.01 -0.43
CA VAL A 304 -6.29 15.87 0.25
C VAL A 304 -5.91 15.92 1.72
N ARG A 305 -6.85 15.60 2.60
CA ARG A 305 -6.69 15.67 4.04
C ARG A 305 -7.11 14.38 4.72
N GLU A 306 -6.28 13.93 5.64
CA GLU A 306 -6.66 12.95 6.66
C GLU A 306 -6.15 13.42 8.03
N GLY A 307 -7.07 13.61 8.97
CA GLY A 307 -6.75 14.17 10.29
C GLY A 307 -6.09 15.56 10.19
N THR A 308 -4.86 15.65 10.66
CA THR A 308 -4.02 16.86 10.63
C THR A 308 -3.06 16.89 9.43
N SER A 309 -3.02 15.83 8.64
CA SER A 309 -2.09 15.69 7.52
C SER A 309 -2.76 16.15 6.23
N ILE A 310 -2.08 17.07 5.52
CA ILE A 310 -2.56 17.65 4.27
C ILE A 310 -1.47 17.46 3.22
N LEU A 311 -1.85 16.87 2.09
CA LEU A 311 -1.00 16.79 0.91
C LEU A 311 -1.56 17.68 -0.19
N ARG A 312 -0.67 18.42 -0.83
CA ARG A 312 -0.91 19.11 -2.10
C ARG A 312 -0.58 18.17 -3.24
N LEU A 313 -1.51 18.05 -4.18
CA LEU A 313 -1.33 17.36 -5.43
C LEU A 313 -1.28 18.38 -6.57
N THR A 314 -0.19 18.40 -7.32
CA THR A 314 -0.07 19.19 -8.55
C THR A 314 -0.04 18.24 -9.75
N VAL A 315 -0.94 18.45 -10.71
CA VAL A 315 -1.11 17.59 -11.88
C VAL A 315 -0.61 18.30 -13.14
N ASP A 316 0.40 17.71 -13.79
CA ASP A 316 0.95 18.16 -15.06
C ASP A 316 0.67 17.11 -16.15
N THR A 317 -0.02 17.52 -17.22
CA THR A 317 -0.41 16.64 -18.33
C THR A 317 0.07 17.19 -19.66
N THR A 318 0.40 16.31 -20.60
CA THR A 318 0.75 16.70 -21.98
C THR A 318 -0.44 17.18 -22.79
N LYS A 319 -1.66 16.90 -22.35
CA LYS A 319 -2.94 17.29 -22.97
C LYS A 319 -3.91 17.82 -21.92
N PRO A 320 -4.90 18.65 -22.29
CA PRO A 320 -5.98 19.04 -21.38
C PRO A 320 -6.64 17.81 -20.75
N ALA A 321 -7.00 17.91 -19.47
CA ALA A 321 -7.56 16.81 -18.70
C ALA A 321 -8.84 17.23 -17.97
N GLU A 322 -9.80 16.32 -17.91
CA GLU A 322 -10.93 16.41 -17.00
C GLU A 322 -10.61 15.69 -15.68
N TYR A 323 -11.20 16.19 -14.60
CA TYR A 323 -11.01 15.68 -13.25
C TYR A 323 -12.35 15.24 -12.69
N ARG A 324 -12.42 14.01 -12.19
CA ARG A 324 -13.63 13.44 -11.59
C ARG A 324 -13.30 12.94 -10.20
N LEU A 325 -13.87 13.58 -9.17
CA LEU A 325 -13.70 13.15 -7.79
C LEU A 325 -14.92 12.33 -7.35
N GLU A 326 -14.67 11.11 -6.91
CA GLU A 326 -15.66 10.07 -6.70
C GLU A 326 -15.50 9.47 -5.30
N LYS A 327 -16.60 9.06 -4.70
CA LYS A 327 -16.56 8.24 -3.47
C LYS A 327 -16.69 6.78 -3.88
N LEU A 328 -15.68 5.98 -3.55
CA LEU A 328 -15.71 4.53 -3.75
C LEU A 328 -16.50 3.89 -2.61
N LEU A 329 -17.68 3.38 -2.92
CA LEU A 329 -18.53 2.75 -1.92
C LEU A 329 -17.97 1.39 -1.51
N ASN A 330 -17.89 1.19 -0.19
CA ASN A 330 -17.43 -0.05 0.43
C ASN A 330 -18.18 -0.26 1.75
N PRO A 331 -19.51 -0.51 1.70
CA PRO A 331 -20.36 -0.53 2.88
C PRO A 331 -19.84 -1.50 3.96
N GLY A 332 -19.73 -1.02 5.19
CA GLY A 332 -19.18 -1.78 6.32
C GLY A 332 -17.65 -1.78 6.42
N LYS A 333 -16.95 -1.07 5.52
CA LYS A 333 -15.50 -0.89 5.47
C LYS A 333 -15.17 0.57 5.12
N TYR A 334 -13.89 0.88 4.90
CA TYR A 334 -13.43 2.23 4.58
C TYR A 334 -13.84 2.63 3.15
N GLU A 335 -14.37 3.85 3.00
CA GLU A 335 -14.87 4.39 1.73
C GLU A 335 -13.99 5.55 1.24
N PRO A 336 -13.01 5.29 0.36
CA PRO A 336 -12.05 6.30 -0.06
C PRO A 336 -12.57 7.23 -1.15
N GLY A 337 -11.87 8.36 -1.31
CA GLY A 337 -12.01 9.24 -2.47
C GLY A 337 -11.12 8.78 -3.62
N ARG A 338 -11.62 8.87 -4.85
CA ARG A 338 -10.88 8.63 -6.09
C ARG A 338 -10.92 9.87 -6.96
N LEU A 339 -9.76 10.45 -7.25
CA LEU A 339 -9.59 11.51 -8.25
C LEU A 339 -9.15 10.87 -9.57
N GLY A 340 -10.08 10.71 -10.51
CA GLY A 340 -9.79 10.35 -11.90
C GLY A 340 -9.27 11.57 -12.66
N ILE A 341 -8.21 11.38 -13.44
CA ILE A 341 -7.53 12.38 -14.27
C ILE A 341 -7.51 11.84 -15.70
N LYS A 342 -8.49 12.25 -16.51
CA LYS A 342 -8.69 11.73 -17.87
C LYS A 342 -8.30 12.76 -18.90
N LEU A 343 -7.45 12.37 -19.85
CA LEU A 343 -7.10 13.25 -20.97
C LEU A 343 -8.32 13.42 -21.89
N LEU A 344 -8.59 14.68 -22.27
CA LEU A 344 -9.72 15.02 -23.13
C LEU A 344 -9.51 14.55 -24.57
N ASP A 345 -8.28 14.70 -25.07
CA ASP A 345 -7.92 14.28 -26.41
C ASP A 345 -7.61 12.78 -26.43
N LYS A 346 -7.94 12.13 -27.55
CA LYS A 346 -7.33 10.83 -27.86
C LYS A 346 -5.84 11.03 -28.11
N VAL A 347 -5.03 10.15 -27.56
CA VAL A 347 -3.57 10.24 -27.62
C VAL A 347 -2.98 8.95 -28.16
N LYS A 348 -1.93 9.08 -28.96
CA LYS A 348 -1.01 7.98 -29.21
C LYS A 348 0.07 7.92 -28.14
N ASP A 349 0.61 9.08 -27.77
CA ASP A 349 1.62 9.23 -26.74
C ASP A 349 1.19 10.32 -25.76
N ALA A 350 1.37 10.05 -24.47
CA ALA A 350 1.07 11.03 -23.43
C ALA A 350 1.93 10.83 -22.18
N ALA A 351 2.04 11.89 -21.40
CA ALA A 351 2.59 11.82 -20.05
C ALA A 351 1.67 12.54 -19.07
N VAL A 352 1.44 11.90 -17.93
CA VAL A 352 0.71 12.48 -16.79
C VAL A 352 1.59 12.35 -15.56
N ARG A 353 1.86 13.50 -14.94
CA ARG A 353 2.65 13.61 -13.73
C ARG A 353 1.78 14.13 -12.60
N VAL A 354 1.82 13.44 -11.47
CA VAL A 354 1.25 13.89 -10.21
C VAL A 354 2.38 14.10 -9.22
N THR A 355 2.51 15.29 -8.67
CA THR A 355 3.50 15.61 -7.65
C THR A 355 2.78 15.87 -6.32
N PHE A 356 3.18 15.12 -5.30
CA PHE A 356 2.68 15.21 -3.92
C PHE A 356 3.69 15.98 -3.07
N GLU A 357 3.24 17.04 -2.43
CA GLU A 357 4.02 17.89 -1.53
C GLU A 357 3.26 18.08 -0.22
N ILE A 358 3.99 18.29 0.87
CA ILE A 358 3.37 18.60 2.17
C ILE A 358 2.76 20.00 2.10
N ALA A 359 1.50 20.12 2.52
CA ALA A 359 0.79 21.40 2.66
C ALA A 359 0.39 21.64 4.11
N ASP A 360 -0.02 22.87 4.43
CA ASP A 360 -0.41 23.26 5.77
C ASP A 360 -1.88 23.70 5.88
N GLU A 361 -2.30 24.08 7.08
CA GLU A 361 -3.67 24.56 7.34
C GLU A 361 -3.98 25.90 6.66
N ASN A 362 -2.99 26.72 6.33
CA ASN A 362 -3.21 27.96 5.58
C ASN A 362 -3.54 27.63 4.12
N ASP A 363 -2.83 26.68 3.51
CA ASP A 363 -3.17 26.15 2.18
C ASP A 363 -4.61 25.63 2.17
N TRP A 364 -4.99 24.84 3.18
CA TRP A 364 -6.33 24.26 3.29
C TRP A 364 -7.43 25.32 3.39
N LYS A 365 -7.24 26.34 4.24
CA LYS A 365 -8.20 27.44 4.40
C LYS A 365 -8.34 28.31 3.15
N ALA A 366 -7.29 28.42 2.34
CA ALA A 366 -7.32 29.16 1.08
C ALA A 366 -7.98 28.36 -0.06
N ALA A 367 -8.04 27.03 0.06
CA ALA A 367 -8.66 26.15 -0.94
C ALA A 367 -10.19 26.14 -0.81
N LYS A 368 -10.87 25.74 -1.90
CA LYS A 368 -12.31 25.53 -1.90
C LYS A 368 -12.62 24.07 -1.58
N PRO A 369 -13.26 23.73 -0.44
CA PRO A 369 -13.65 22.36 -0.15
C PRO A 369 -14.48 21.77 -1.28
N PHE A 370 -14.22 20.52 -1.63
CA PHE A 370 -15.00 19.82 -2.64
C PHE A 370 -16.19 19.12 -2.00
N THR A 371 -17.40 19.47 -2.41
CA THR A 371 -18.65 18.96 -1.79
C THR A 371 -19.44 18.01 -2.70
N GLY A 372 -19.00 17.78 -3.94
CA GLY A 372 -19.76 17.05 -4.97
C GLY A 372 -19.24 15.65 -5.28
N LEU A 373 -18.92 14.84 -4.27
CA LEU A 373 -18.49 13.46 -4.50
C LEU A 373 -19.64 12.66 -5.14
N THR A 374 -19.41 12.17 -6.35
CA THR A 374 -20.35 11.23 -6.97
C THR A 374 -20.12 9.85 -6.39
N GLU A 375 -21.18 9.22 -5.87
CA GLU A 375 -21.10 7.87 -5.33
C GLU A 375 -21.05 6.82 -6.44
N ILE A 376 -20.07 5.92 -6.35
CA ILE A 376 -19.97 4.79 -7.28
C ILE A 376 -20.15 3.48 -6.50
N SER A 377 -21.33 2.88 -6.68
CA SER A 377 -21.68 1.53 -6.19
C SER A 377 -21.67 0.47 -7.29
N LYS A 378 -21.71 0.88 -8.56
CA LYS A 378 -21.84 -0.04 -9.69
C LYS A 378 -20.46 -0.47 -10.19
N SER A 379 -20.45 -1.63 -10.85
CA SER A 379 -19.29 -2.14 -11.56
C SER A 379 -18.62 -1.02 -12.37
N PRO A 380 -17.28 -0.98 -12.43
CA PRO A 380 -16.57 -0.09 -13.33
C PRO A 380 -17.15 -0.19 -14.75
N PRO A 381 -17.00 0.84 -15.61
CA PRO A 381 -17.51 0.78 -16.98
C PRO A 381 -17.12 -0.54 -17.63
N THR A 382 -18.11 -1.37 -17.95
CA THR A 382 -17.89 -2.64 -18.62
C THR A 382 -17.38 -2.34 -20.01
N PRO A 383 -16.27 -2.95 -20.48
CA PRO A 383 -15.90 -2.88 -21.88
C PRO A 383 -17.11 -3.25 -22.74
N LYS A 384 -17.50 -2.37 -23.66
CA LYS A 384 -18.46 -2.71 -24.71
C LYS A 384 -17.83 -3.62 -25.74
#